data_AF-F4D169-F1
#
_entry.id   AF-F4D169-F1
#
_cell.length_a   1.000
_cell.length_b   1.000
_cell.length_c   1.000
_cell.angle_alpha   90.00
_cell.angle_beta   90.00
_cell.angle_gamma   90.00
#
_symmetry.space_group_name_H-M   'P 1'
#
loop_
_entity.id
_entity.type
_entity.pdbx_description
1 polymer ?
#
loop_
_entity_poly.entity_id
_entity_poly.type
_entity_poly.pdbx_seq_one_letter_code
_entity_poly.pdbx_strand_id
1 'polypeptide(L)'
;MSAQDLPDRPLAVFDIDGVLADVSHRLHHLDTGRWERFFTAADRDPLLDEGARRLRAAMVDHDVVYLTGRPERNRRLTERWLARHGLPTGPLYMREDDDYRPARWVKREVLRDLAQTRTVASVLDDDPAVVRVLVEDGWPVELATWLPHSSTLQDAQERKGRT
;
A
#
# COMPACT_ATOMS: atom_id res chain seq x y z
N MET A 1 -14.82 -2.21 -38.60
CA MET A 1 -14.43 -3.06 -37.47
C MET A 1 -14.28 -2.13 -36.27
N SER A 2 -15.29 -2.06 -35.43
CA SER A 2 -15.30 -1.18 -34.26
C SER A 2 -14.23 -1.63 -33.27
N ALA A 3 -13.60 -0.68 -32.58
CA ALA A 3 -12.64 -0.93 -31.50
C ALA A 3 -13.29 -1.90 -30.49
N GLN A 4 -12.86 -3.16 -30.56
CA GLN A 4 -13.39 -4.26 -29.78
C GLN A 4 -13.04 -4.03 -28.32
N ASP A 5 -14.00 -4.31 -27.42
CA ASP A 5 -13.82 -4.45 -25.97
C ASP A 5 -12.56 -5.26 -25.68
N LEU A 6 -11.43 -4.58 -25.47
CA LEU A 6 -10.30 -5.20 -24.82
C LEU A 6 -10.75 -5.43 -23.38
N PRO A 7 -10.68 -6.67 -22.87
CA PRO A 7 -11.01 -6.92 -21.47
C PRO A 7 -10.14 -6.02 -20.60
N ASP A 8 -10.75 -5.41 -19.57
CA ASP A 8 -10.02 -4.55 -18.65
C ASP A 8 -8.78 -5.26 -18.12
N ARG A 9 -7.65 -4.54 -18.12
CA ARG A 9 -6.38 -5.10 -17.62
C ARG A 9 -6.54 -5.49 -16.15
N PRO A 10 -5.98 -6.65 -15.74
CA PRO A 10 -6.00 -7.06 -14.36
C PRO A 10 -5.25 -6.05 -13.48
N LEU A 11 -5.60 -6.02 -12.20
CA LEU A 11 -5.03 -5.13 -11.21
C LEU A 11 -3.76 -5.71 -10.60
N ALA A 12 -2.74 -4.86 -10.48
CA ALA A 12 -1.60 -5.11 -9.61
C ALA A 12 -1.64 -4.12 -8.45
N VAL A 13 -1.84 -4.64 -7.23
CA VAL A 13 -2.05 -3.83 -6.03
C VAL A 13 -0.74 -3.70 -5.26
N PHE A 14 -0.35 -2.47 -4.95
CA PHE A 14 0.87 -2.16 -4.21
C PHE A 14 0.54 -1.42 -2.93
N ASP A 15 1.04 -1.89 -1.79
CA ASP A 15 1.22 -1.02 -0.64
C ASP A 15 2.28 0.07 -0.94
N ILE A 16 2.35 1.10 -0.10
CA ILE A 16 3.31 2.19 -0.20
C ILE A 16 4.39 2.08 0.87
N ASP A 17 4.02 1.96 2.14
CA ASP A 17 4.98 2.06 3.25
C ASP A 17 5.74 0.73 3.37
N GLY A 18 7.07 0.74 3.28
CA GLY A 18 7.86 -0.50 3.29
C GLY A 18 7.92 -1.24 1.94
N VAL A 19 6.99 -0.96 1.03
CA VAL A 19 7.01 -1.47 -0.36
C VAL A 19 7.67 -0.47 -1.31
N LEU A 20 7.08 0.72 -1.47
CA LEU A 20 7.59 1.78 -2.35
C LEU A 20 8.40 2.82 -1.59
N ALA A 21 8.03 3.08 -0.33
CA ALA A 21 8.56 4.14 0.50
C ALA A 21 9.40 3.56 1.64
N ASP A 22 10.64 4.01 1.78
CA ASP A 22 11.44 3.73 2.96
C ASP A 22 10.95 4.59 4.13
N VAL A 23 10.36 3.93 5.13
CA VAL A 23 9.77 4.58 6.30
C VAL A 23 10.71 4.63 7.50
N SER A 24 11.94 4.12 7.35
CA SER A 24 12.86 3.86 8.47
C SER A 24 13.12 5.10 9.33
N HIS A 25 13.28 6.28 8.72
CA HIS A 25 13.58 7.51 9.45
C HIS A 25 12.43 7.96 10.36
N ARG A 26 11.20 7.53 10.10
CA ARG A 26 10.00 7.95 10.85
C ARG A 26 9.47 6.89 11.82
N LEU A 27 9.97 5.66 11.79
CA LEU A 27 9.55 4.58 12.69
C LEU A 27 9.61 4.95 14.18
N HIS A 28 10.62 5.71 14.60
CA HIS A 28 10.80 6.16 15.99
C HIS A 28 9.60 6.99 16.53
N HIS A 29 8.77 7.57 15.66
CA HIS A 29 7.53 8.22 16.08
C HIS A 29 6.49 7.22 16.60
N LEU A 30 6.48 5.98 16.10
CA LEU A 30 5.53 4.94 16.50
C LEU A 30 5.87 4.37 17.89
N ASP A 31 7.16 4.26 18.22
CA ASP A 31 7.63 3.85 19.55
C ASP A 31 7.10 4.80 20.65
N THR A 32 6.96 6.08 20.31
CA THR A 32 6.46 7.14 21.20
C THR A 32 4.97 7.48 20.98
N GLY A 33 4.26 6.72 20.14
CA GLY A 33 2.83 6.91 19.85
C GLY A 33 2.47 8.19 19.11
N ARG A 34 3.44 8.85 18.45
CA ARG A 34 3.28 10.12 17.72
C ARG A 34 2.84 9.88 16.27
N TRP A 35 1.66 9.32 16.10
CA TRP A 35 1.09 8.94 14.80
C TRP A 35 1.00 10.09 13.79
N GLU A 36 0.55 11.27 14.21
CA GLU A 36 0.48 12.43 13.33
C GLU A 36 1.86 12.82 12.79
N ARG A 37 2.90 12.74 13.62
CA ARG A 37 4.29 13.00 13.18
C ARG A 37 4.80 11.93 12.23
N PHE A 38 4.43 10.67 12.48
CA PHE A 38 4.73 9.58 11.56
C PHE A 38 4.18 9.87 10.16
N PHE A 39 2.90 10.23 10.03
CA PHE A 39 2.35 10.46 8.68
C PHE A 39 2.76 11.78 8.04
N THR A 40 2.93 12.85 8.81
CA THR A 40 3.38 14.13 8.26
C THR A 40 4.82 14.09 7.76
N ALA A 41 5.64 13.16 8.27
CA ALA A 41 7.02 12.92 7.82
C ALA A 41 7.12 12.07 6.54
N ALA A 42 6.01 11.52 6.04
CA ALA A 42 5.99 10.62 4.87
C ALA A 42 6.33 11.32 3.55
N ASP A 43 6.38 12.66 3.53
CA ASP A 43 6.76 13.45 2.36
C ASP A 43 8.25 13.33 2.02
N ARG A 44 9.05 12.85 2.98
CA ARG A 44 10.51 12.69 2.92
C ARG A 44 10.96 11.25 2.74
N ASP A 45 10.04 10.29 2.65
CA ASP A 45 10.37 8.88 2.46
C ASP A 45 11.22 8.72 1.18
N PRO A 46 12.41 8.09 1.24
CA PRO A 46 13.12 7.68 0.04
C PRO A 46 12.31 6.65 -0.76
N LEU A 47 12.49 6.63 -2.09
CA LEU A 47 11.92 5.59 -2.94
C LEU A 47 12.77 4.31 -2.81
N LEU A 48 12.11 3.17 -2.62
CA LEU A 48 12.73 1.86 -2.63
C LEU A 48 12.87 1.37 -4.09
N ASP A 49 14.10 1.18 -4.54
CA ASP A 49 14.42 0.83 -5.93
C ASP A 49 13.75 -0.48 -6.38
N GLU A 50 13.72 -1.49 -5.51
CA GLU A 50 13.08 -2.77 -5.80
C GLU A 50 11.57 -2.61 -5.99
N GLY A 51 10.88 -1.93 -5.04
CA GLY A 51 9.45 -1.65 -5.18
C GLY A 51 9.12 -0.86 -6.44
N ALA A 52 9.92 0.17 -6.76
CA ALA A 52 9.74 0.97 -7.97
C ALA A 52 9.95 0.14 -9.26
N ARG A 53 10.94 -0.76 -9.27
CA ARG A 53 11.19 -1.69 -10.38
C ARG A 53 10.00 -2.64 -10.58
N ARG A 54 9.45 -3.20 -9.51
CA ARG A 54 8.29 -4.11 -9.54
C ARG A 54 7.03 -3.40 -10.03
N LEU A 55 6.78 -2.18 -9.56
CA LEU A 55 5.66 -1.36 -10.02
C LEU A 55 5.76 -1.04 -11.51
N ARG A 56 6.93 -0.59 -11.98
CA ARG A 56 7.14 -0.29 -13.41
C ARG A 56 6.98 -1.53 -14.30
N ALA A 57 7.42 -2.70 -13.82
CA ALA A 57 7.22 -3.95 -14.53
C ALA A 57 5.73 -4.31 -14.63
N ALA A 58 4.98 -4.21 -13.52
CA ALA A 58 3.54 -4.48 -13.51
C ALA A 58 2.76 -3.53 -14.43
N MET A 59 3.16 -2.27 -14.56
CA MET A 59 2.51 -1.31 -15.46
C MET A 59 2.54 -1.70 -16.94
N VAL A 60 3.36 -2.67 -17.36
CA VAL A 60 3.46 -3.13 -18.75
C VAL A 60 2.20 -3.88 -19.18
N ASP A 61 1.60 -4.68 -18.29
CA ASP A 61 0.48 -5.58 -18.58
C ASP A 61 -0.70 -5.44 -17.60
N HIS A 62 -0.50 -4.79 -16.44
CA HIS A 62 -1.52 -4.54 -15.42
C HIS A 62 -1.85 -3.05 -15.26
N ASP A 63 -3.05 -2.79 -14.74
CA ASP A 63 -3.37 -1.49 -14.17
C ASP A 63 -2.96 -1.48 -12.69
N VAL A 64 -2.09 -0.53 -12.33
CA VAL A 64 -1.58 -0.44 -10.96
C VAL A 64 -2.54 0.32 -10.08
N VAL A 65 -2.78 -0.21 -8.88
CA VAL A 65 -3.59 0.40 -7.82
C VAL A 65 -2.76 0.45 -6.54
N TYR A 66 -2.81 1.57 -5.82
CA TYR A 66 -2.21 1.68 -4.50
C TYR A 66 -3.24 1.38 -3.41
N LEU A 67 -2.84 0.60 -2.41
CA LEU A 67 -3.65 0.30 -1.23
C LEU A 67 -2.80 0.48 0.03
N THR A 68 -2.95 1.62 0.70
CA THR A 68 -2.07 2.03 1.81
C THR A 68 -2.81 2.21 3.12
N GLY A 69 -2.12 1.93 4.23
CA GLY A 69 -2.59 2.27 5.57
C GLY A 69 -2.47 3.77 5.91
N ARG A 70 -1.89 4.62 5.06
CA ARG A 70 -1.92 6.07 5.30
C ARG A 70 -3.37 6.56 5.38
N PRO A 71 -3.71 7.47 6.32
CA PRO A 71 -5.07 7.96 6.45
C PRO A 71 -5.44 8.92 5.32
N GLU A 72 -6.73 9.07 5.03
CA GLU A 72 -7.26 9.86 3.92
C GLU A 72 -6.80 11.32 3.94
N ARG A 73 -6.68 11.94 5.13
CA ARG A 73 -6.09 13.29 5.28
C ARG A 73 -4.68 13.44 4.69
N ASN A 74 -3.96 12.33 4.50
CA ASN A 74 -2.63 12.32 3.88
C ASN A 74 -2.64 12.18 2.36
N ARG A 75 -3.81 12.06 1.70
CA ARG A 75 -3.92 11.85 0.24
C ARG A 75 -3.07 12.81 -0.57
N ARG A 76 -3.27 14.12 -0.39
CA ARG A 76 -2.52 15.13 -1.13
C ARG A 76 -1.01 15.05 -0.90
N LEU A 77 -0.58 14.64 0.29
CA LEU A 77 0.84 14.44 0.60
C LEU A 77 1.38 13.24 -0.16
N THR A 78 0.67 12.10 -0.12
CA THR A 78 1.04 10.87 -0.82
C THR A 78 1.07 11.05 -2.33
N GLU A 79 0.06 11.70 -2.93
CA GLU A 79 0.03 11.99 -4.37
C GLU A 79 1.20 12.87 -4.81
N ARG A 80 1.56 13.90 -4.02
CA ARG A 80 2.74 14.73 -4.31
C ARG A 80 4.04 13.93 -4.21
N TRP A 81 4.12 13.01 -3.25
CA TRP A 81 5.28 12.13 -3.10
C TRP A 81 5.41 11.19 -4.31
N LEU A 82 4.31 10.54 -4.72
CA LEU A 82 4.27 9.70 -5.93
C LEU A 82 4.69 10.48 -7.18
N ALA A 83 4.13 11.67 -7.38
CA ALA A 83 4.46 12.54 -8.51
C ALA A 83 5.94 12.96 -8.52
N ARG A 84 6.51 13.29 -7.36
CA ARG A 84 7.94 13.65 -7.22
C ARG A 84 8.86 12.52 -7.68
N HIS A 85 8.46 11.28 -7.43
CA HIS A 85 9.21 10.08 -7.85
C HIS A 85 8.85 9.59 -9.27
N GLY A 86 8.03 10.34 -10.00
CA GLY A 86 7.62 9.99 -11.37
C GLY A 86 6.73 8.75 -11.43
N LEU A 87 5.99 8.46 -10.37
CA LEU A 87 5.04 7.35 -10.30
C LEU A 87 3.61 7.85 -10.62
N PRO A 88 2.72 6.99 -11.14
CA PRO A 88 1.30 7.30 -11.24
C PRO A 88 0.73 7.73 -9.89
N THR A 89 -0.18 8.71 -9.86
CA THR A 89 -0.76 9.22 -8.60
C THR A 89 -2.02 8.50 -8.16
N GLY A 90 -2.56 7.59 -8.98
CA GLY A 90 -3.71 6.77 -8.63
C GLY A 90 -4.02 5.69 -9.67
N PRO A 91 -5.02 4.82 -9.41
CA PRO A 91 -5.94 4.86 -8.27
C PRO A 91 -5.27 4.64 -6.90
N LEU A 92 -5.70 5.40 -5.89
CA LEU A 92 -5.11 5.40 -4.53
C LEU A 92 -6.18 5.16 -3.48
N TYR A 93 -6.20 3.97 -2.92
CA TYR A 93 -7.07 3.58 -1.80
C TYR A 93 -6.30 3.78 -0.49
N MET A 94 -6.92 4.51 0.41
CA MET A 94 -6.35 4.92 1.68
C MET A 94 -7.34 4.57 2.78
N ARG A 95 -6.84 4.48 4.01
CA ARG A 95 -7.67 4.27 5.18
C ARG A 95 -8.48 5.52 5.50
N GLU A 96 -9.77 5.38 5.79
CA GLU A 96 -10.60 6.49 6.26
C GLU A 96 -10.05 7.10 7.55
N ASP A 97 -10.27 8.40 7.77
CA ASP A 97 -9.63 9.14 8.88
C ASP A 97 -10.08 8.68 10.28
N ASP A 98 -11.25 8.05 10.37
CA ASP A 98 -11.87 7.53 11.60
C ASP A 98 -11.87 5.99 11.66
N ASP A 99 -11.22 5.30 10.72
CA ASP A 99 -11.10 3.85 10.73
C ASP A 99 -9.87 3.38 11.51
N TYR A 100 -10.11 2.98 12.75
CA TYR A 100 -9.11 2.49 13.69
C TYR A 100 -8.85 0.98 13.61
N ARG A 101 -9.45 0.27 12.65
CA ARG A 101 -9.26 -1.17 12.51
C ARG A 101 -7.84 -1.50 12.06
N PRO A 102 -7.31 -2.69 12.44
CA PRO A 102 -6.04 -3.17 11.92
C PRO A 102 -5.99 -3.21 10.39
N ALA A 103 -4.82 -2.91 9.81
CA ALA A 103 -4.63 -2.74 8.37
C ALA A 103 -5.10 -3.96 7.56
N ARG A 104 -4.83 -5.18 8.06
CA ARG A 104 -5.27 -6.44 7.42
C ARG A 104 -6.77 -6.51 7.12
N TRP A 105 -7.61 -5.91 7.96
CA TRP A 105 -9.07 -5.95 7.73
C TRP A 105 -9.51 -4.91 6.72
N VAL A 106 -8.97 -3.69 6.81
CA VAL A 106 -9.24 -2.61 5.85
C VAL A 106 -8.79 -3.06 4.45
N LYS A 107 -7.56 -3.55 4.33
CA LYS A 107 -7.00 -3.99 3.04
C LYS A 107 -7.77 -5.17 2.44
N ARG A 108 -8.16 -6.15 3.27
CA ARG A 108 -8.99 -7.29 2.84
C ARG A 108 -10.36 -6.84 2.30
N GLU A 109 -11.00 -5.86 2.94
CA GLU A 109 -12.28 -5.30 2.49
C GLU A 109 -12.13 -4.60 1.13
N VAL A 110 -11.15 -3.70 0.99
CA VAL A 110 -10.90 -3.01 -0.28
C VAL A 110 -10.58 -3.98 -1.42
N LEU A 111 -9.79 -5.02 -1.16
CA LEU A 111 -9.48 -6.04 -2.17
C LEU A 111 -10.72 -6.80 -2.65
N ARG A 112 -11.65 -7.12 -1.73
CA ARG A 112 -12.92 -7.76 -2.10
C ARG A 112 -13.75 -6.87 -3.00
N ASP A 113 -13.80 -5.57 -2.71
CA ASP A 113 -14.55 -4.62 -3.52
C ASP A 113 -13.93 -4.44 -4.90
N LEU A 114 -12.60 -4.34 -4.98
CA LEU A 114 -11.87 -4.31 -6.25
C LEU A 114 -12.17 -5.57 -7.10
N ALA A 115 -12.14 -6.75 -6.47
CA ALA A 115 -12.38 -8.02 -7.14
C ALA A 115 -13.81 -8.24 -7.63
N GLN A 116 -14.78 -7.46 -7.17
CA GLN A 116 -16.13 -7.46 -7.75
C GLN A 116 -16.15 -6.90 -9.17
N THR A 117 -15.18 -6.07 -9.53
CA THR A 117 -15.15 -5.36 -10.83
C THR A 117 -14.02 -5.84 -11.73
N ARG A 118 -12.84 -6.14 -11.19
CA ARG A 118 -11.65 -6.53 -11.96
C ARG A 118 -10.82 -7.59 -11.26
N THR A 119 -10.19 -8.47 -12.04
CA THR A 119 -9.27 -9.48 -11.51
C THR A 119 -8.09 -8.81 -10.81
N VAL A 120 -7.83 -9.15 -9.55
CA VAL A 120 -6.59 -8.80 -8.84
C VAL A 120 -5.57 -9.88 -9.14
N ALA A 121 -4.57 -9.58 -9.97
CA ALA A 121 -3.55 -10.55 -10.38
C ALA A 121 -2.37 -10.62 -9.43
N SER A 122 -2.10 -9.56 -8.67
CA SER A 122 -1.04 -9.54 -7.65
C SER A 122 -1.33 -8.51 -6.57
N VAL A 123 -0.85 -8.80 -5.36
CA VAL A 123 -0.80 -7.87 -4.22
C VAL A 123 0.61 -7.90 -3.64
N LEU A 124 1.20 -6.74 -3.36
CA LEU A 124 2.52 -6.62 -2.75
C LEU A 124 2.42 -5.78 -1.49
N ASP A 125 2.75 -6.37 -0.35
CA ASP A 125 2.59 -5.78 0.98
C ASP A 125 3.80 -6.11 1.86
N ASP A 126 4.21 -5.20 2.74
CA ASP A 126 5.35 -5.42 3.65
C ASP A 126 4.91 -5.96 5.02
N ASP A 127 3.62 -5.89 5.37
CA ASP A 127 3.11 -6.34 6.66
C ASP A 127 2.80 -7.85 6.65
N PRO A 128 3.56 -8.70 7.39
CA PRO A 128 3.33 -10.13 7.42
C PRO A 128 1.93 -10.52 7.93
N ALA A 129 1.27 -9.68 8.71
CA ALA A 129 -0.07 -9.95 9.19
C ALA A 129 -1.15 -9.69 8.14
N VAL A 130 -0.96 -8.68 7.28
CA VAL A 130 -1.77 -8.49 6.07
C VAL A 130 -1.56 -9.68 5.14
N VAL A 131 -0.31 -10.00 4.81
CA VAL A 131 0.03 -11.11 3.90
C VAL A 131 -0.58 -12.43 4.39
N ARG A 132 -0.46 -12.75 5.69
CA ARG A 132 -1.04 -13.98 6.25
C ARG A 132 -2.55 -14.08 6.01
N VAL A 133 -3.31 -13.03 6.33
CA VAL A 133 -4.77 -13.03 6.13
C VAL A 133 -5.13 -13.13 4.65
N LEU A 134 -4.37 -12.47 3.78
CA LEU A 134 -4.63 -12.50 2.36
C LEU A 134 -4.29 -13.87 1.73
N VAL A 135 -3.23 -14.53 2.19
CA VAL A 135 -2.91 -15.92 1.80
C VAL A 135 -4.02 -16.88 2.24
N GLU A 136 -4.50 -16.76 3.49
CA GLU A 136 -5.60 -17.59 4.02
C GLU A 136 -6.89 -17.43 3.20
N ASP A 137 -7.12 -16.22 2.66
CA ASP A 137 -8.24 -15.91 1.76
C ASP A 137 -8.03 -16.33 0.30
N GLY A 138 -6.83 -16.82 -0.06
CA GLY A 138 -6.49 -17.26 -1.42
C GLY A 138 -6.08 -16.15 -2.39
N TRP A 139 -5.69 -14.97 -1.90
CA TRP A 139 -5.21 -13.88 -2.76
C TRP A 139 -3.79 -14.14 -3.29
N PRO A 140 -3.45 -13.64 -4.49
CA PRO A 140 -2.10 -13.71 -5.05
C PRO A 140 -1.19 -12.64 -4.41
N VAL A 141 -0.93 -12.77 -3.11
CA VAL A 141 -0.15 -11.82 -2.32
C VAL A 141 1.30 -12.26 -2.14
N GLU A 142 2.21 -11.31 -2.21
CA GLU A 142 3.64 -11.49 -1.91
C GLU A 142 4.07 -10.55 -0.76
N LEU A 143 4.92 -11.07 0.13
CA LEU A 143 5.58 -10.28 1.17
C LEU A 143 6.80 -9.54 0.59
N ALA A 144 6.78 -8.21 0.65
CA ALA A 144 7.94 -7.39 0.37
C ALA A 144 8.97 -7.52 1.50
N THR A 145 10.20 -7.94 1.17
CA THR A 145 11.24 -8.27 2.18
C THR A 145 12.50 -7.40 2.08
N TRP A 146 12.55 -6.43 1.15
CA TRP A 146 13.74 -5.62 0.91
C TRP A 146 13.97 -4.50 1.92
N LEU A 147 12.93 -4.08 2.66
CA LEU A 147 13.11 -3.24 3.84
C LEU A 147 13.20 -4.15 5.08
N PRO A 148 14.24 -4.01 5.93
CA PRO A 148 14.35 -4.81 7.14
C PRO A 148 13.10 -4.67 8.00
N HIS A 149 12.48 -5.80 8.33
CA HIS A 149 11.26 -5.84 9.14
C HIS A 149 11.49 -5.14 10.49
N SER A 150 10.87 -3.98 10.70
CA SER A 150 10.78 -3.41 12.04
C SER A 150 9.56 -3.99 12.73
N SER A 151 9.76 -4.62 13.89
CA SER A 151 8.64 -5.02 14.75
C SER A 151 7.76 -3.82 15.13
N THR A 152 8.33 -2.61 15.13
CA THR A 152 7.62 -1.35 15.40
C THR A 152 6.53 -1.04 14.38
N LEU A 153 6.80 -1.17 13.07
CA LEU A 153 5.80 -0.90 12.04
C LEU A 153 4.65 -1.92 12.10
N GLN A 154 5.00 -3.19 12.22
CA GLN A 154 4.04 -4.28 12.37
C GLN A 154 3.18 -4.11 13.63
N ASP A 155 3.80 -3.91 14.80
CA ASP A 155 3.06 -3.72 16.06
C ASP A 155 2.16 -2.47 16.00
N ALA A 156 2.61 -1.42 15.32
CA ALA A 156 1.83 -0.22 15.13
C ALA A 156 0.59 -0.49 14.25
N GLN A 157 0.77 -1.15 13.10
CA GLN A 157 -0.33 -1.51 12.19
C GLN A 157 -1.32 -2.51 12.81
N GLU A 158 -0.85 -3.41 13.68
CA GLU A 158 -1.60 -4.57 14.14
C GLU A 158 -2.22 -4.44 15.54
N ARG A 159 -1.52 -3.82 16.50
CA ARG A 159 -1.96 -3.76 17.90
C ARG A 159 -2.59 -2.45 18.30
N LYS A 160 -2.12 -1.34 17.71
CA LYS A 160 -2.45 -0.02 18.23
C LYS A 160 -3.58 0.68 17.50
N GLY A 161 -4.01 0.20 16.32
CA GLY A 161 -5.23 0.63 15.63
C GLY A 161 -5.59 2.10 15.88
N ARG A 162 -4.64 3.02 15.70
CA ARG A 162 -4.84 4.43 16.09
C ARG A 162 -4.15 5.34 15.11
N THR A 163 -4.82 5.51 13.99
CA THR A 163 -4.54 6.54 12.98
C THR A 163 -5.83 6.99 12.40
#